data_AF-A0A348B4Q6-F1
#
_entry.id   AF-A0A348B4Q6-F1
#
_cell.length_a   1.000
_cell.length_b   1.000
_cell.length_c   1.000
_cell.angle_alpha   90.00
_cell.angle_beta   90.00
_cell.angle_gamma   90.00
#
_symmetry.space_group_name_H-M   'P 1'
#
loop_
_entity.id
_entity.type
_entity.pdbx_description
1 polymer ?
#
loop_
_entity_poly.entity_id
_entity_poly.type
_entity_poly.pdbx_seq_one_letter_code
_entity_poly.pdbx_strand_id
1 'polypeptide(L)'
;MAFFKFRSGAAGVLLYSWAYRGNPVLPGFEVIGEEGTVYEDVTTRSQADFVDPSRTTAYGLPVLNGKKVEVKTYDVFQEEIGSFIRAVERDEPVPMPPELALRDLKAVLDVYRIAGYSPR
;
A
#
# COMPACT_ATOMS: atom_id res chain seq x y z
N MET A 1 15.58 3.73 2.35
CA MET A 1 15.32 3.02 1.07
C MET A 1 15.68 1.56 1.27
N ALA A 2 14.89 0.65 0.73
CA ALA A 2 15.14 -0.79 0.79
C ALA A 2 14.99 -1.43 -0.59
N PHE A 3 15.84 -2.42 -0.88
CA PHE A 3 15.77 -3.22 -2.09
C PHE A 3 15.30 -4.63 -1.74
N PHE A 4 14.34 -5.14 -2.49
CA PHE A 4 13.76 -6.47 -2.31
C PHE A 4 14.10 -7.34 -3.53
N LYS A 5 14.49 -8.58 -3.26
CA LYS A 5 14.59 -9.64 -4.26
C LYS A 5 13.61 -10.74 -3.88
N PHE A 6 12.57 -10.92 -4.67
CA PHE A 6 11.52 -11.90 -4.43
C PHE A 6 11.94 -13.28 -4.94
N ARG A 7 11.34 -14.34 -4.38
CA ARG A 7 11.61 -15.73 -4.80
C ARG A 7 11.23 -15.99 -6.26
N SER A 8 10.27 -15.25 -6.80
CA SER A 8 9.86 -15.29 -8.20
C SER A 8 10.92 -14.73 -9.16
N GLY A 9 11.98 -14.09 -8.66
CA GLY A 9 12.95 -13.36 -9.48
C GLY A 9 12.60 -11.88 -9.65
N ALA A 10 11.40 -11.45 -9.28
CA ALA A 10 11.03 -10.04 -9.28
C ALA A 10 11.93 -9.23 -8.32
N ALA A 11 12.11 -7.96 -8.62
CA ALA A 11 12.81 -7.00 -7.78
C ALA A 11 11.87 -5.85 -7.40
N GLY A 12 12.07 -5.27 -6.22
CA GLY A 12 11.27 -4.14 -5.75
C GLY A 12 12.10 -3.13 -4.97
N VAL A 13 11.63 -1.89 -4.92
CA VAL A 13 12.23 -0.81 -4.14
C VAL A 13 11.16 -0.20 -3.26
N LEU A 14 11.48 0.00 -1.98
CA LEU A 14 10.68 0.80 -1.05
C LEU A 14 11.43 2.08 -0.73
N LEU A 15 10.85 3.22 -1.12
CA LEU A 15 11.31 4.54 -0.75
C LEU A 15 10.31 5.19 0.20
N TYR A 16 10.81 5.67 1.33
CA TYR A 16 10.02 6.42 2.30
C TYR A 16 10.92 7.49 2.91
N SER A 17 10.41 8.72 3.01
CA SER A 17 11.18 9.86 3.49
C SER A 17 10.27 10.94 4.06
N TRP A 18 10.70 11.52 5.19
CA TRP A 18 10.15 12.73 5.77
C TRP A 18 10.99 13.97 5.45
N ALA A 19 12.08 13.81 4.70
CA ALA A 19 13.14 14.82 4.57
C ALA A 19 13.04 15.67 3.29
N TYR A 20 12.02 15.49 2.47
CA TYR A 20 11.84 16.33 1.29
C TYR A 20 11.59 17.80 1.70
N ARG A 21 12.25 18.72 1.00
CA ARG A 21 11.93 20.16 1.05
C ARG A 21 11.23 20.50 -0.25
N GLY A 22 9.98 20.97 -0.19
CA GLY A 22 9.14 21.13 -1.38
C GLY A 22 8.73 19.76 -1.94
N ASN A 23 7.94 19.02 -1.15
CA ASN A 23 7.62 17.61 -1.41
C ASN A 23 7.03 17.41 -2.82
N PRO A 24 7.68 16.63 -3.70
CA PRO A 24 7.07 16.25 -4.96
C PRO A 24 5.89 15.30 -4.70
N VAL A 25 4.84 15.39 -5.52
CA VAL A 25 3.78 14.38 -5.53
C VAL A 25 4.31 13.17 -6.31
N LEU A 26 4.54 12.06 -5.60
CA LEU A 26 5.05 10.82 -6.17
C LEU A 26 3.98 9.71 -6.12
N PRO A 27 3.99 8.78 -7.08
CA PRO A 27 3.14 7.59 -6.99
C PRO A 27 3.55 6.76 -5.77
N GLY A 28 2.55 6.22 -5.08
CA GLY A 28 2.69 5.31 -3.96
C GLY A 28 3.02 3.89 -4.40
N PHE A 29 2.72 3.54 -5.65
CA PHE A 29 3.11 2.28 -6.27
C PHE A 29 3.34 2.40 -7.78
N GLU A 30 4.22 1.52 -8.26
CA GLU A 30 4.44 1.22 -9.66
C GLU A 30 4.82 -0.25 -9.76
N VAL A 31 4.23 -0.96 -10.71
CA VAL A 31 4.45 -2.38 -10.98
C VAL A 31 4.73 -2.54 -12.46
N ILE A 32 5.86 -3.14 -12.79
CA ILE A 32 6.28 -3.41 -14.17
C ILE A 32 6.41 -4.94 -14.31
N GLY A 33 5.70 -5.49 -15.28
CA GLY A 33 5.70 -6.91 -15.62
C GLY A 33 5.85 -7.13 -17.12
N GLU A 34 5.87 -8.40 -17.53
CA GLU A 34 6.07 -8.81 -18.92
C GLU A 34 4.92 -8.33 -19.84
N GLU A 35 3.69 -8.32 -19.31
CA GLU A 35 2.47 -7.91 -20.04
C GLU A 35 2.13 -6.42 -19.87
N GLY A 36 3.04 -5.66 -19.26
CA GLY A 36 2.95 -4.21 -19.14
C GLY A 36 3.01 -3.69 -17.70
N THR A 37 2.31 -2.61 -17.43
CA THR A 37 2.54 -1.79 -16.23
C THR A 37 1.26 -1.39 -15.52
N VAL A 38 1.33 -1.30 -14.20
CA VAL A 38 0.31 -0.71 -13.35
C VAL A 38 0.95 0.37 -12.48
N TYR A 39 0.42 1.58 -12.49
CA TYR A 39 0.92 2.67 -11.65
C TYR A 39 -0.22 3.56 -11.18
N GLU A 40 0.04 4.35 -10.15
CA GLU A 40 -0.94 5.28 -9.61
C GLU A 40 -1.05 6.57 -10.45
N ASP A 41 -2.27 6.99 -10.79
CA ASP A 41 -2.54 8.36 -11.20
C ASP A 41 -2.65 9.29 -9.99
N VAL A 42 -1.54 9.92 -9.63
CA VAL A 42 -1.45 10.83 -8.48
C VAL A 42 -2.39 12.04 -8.55
N THR A 43 -2.88 12.41 -9.74
CA THR A 43 -3.81 13.55 -9.90
C THR A 43 -5.21 13.24 -9.36
N THR A 44 -5.51 11.96 -9.17
CA THR A 44 -6.79 11.47 -8.66
C THR A 44 -6.75 11.15 -7.16
N ARG A 45 -5.57 11.24 -6.53
CA ARG A 45 -5.43 11.05 -5.09
C ARG A 45 -6.08 12.23 -4.37
N SER A 46 -7.09 11.95 -3.55
CA SER A 46 -7.72 12.99 -2.73
C SER A 46 -6.72 13.57 -1.74
N GLN A 47 -6.50 14.88 -1.82
CA GLN A 47 -5.73 15.63 -0.83
C GLN A 47 -6.61 16.02 0.37
N ALA A 48 -7.94 16.04 0.20
CA ALA A 48 -8.90 16.36 1.25
C ALA A 48 -9.00 15.24 2.31
N ASP A 49 -8.76 13.99 1.90
CA ASP A 49 -8.77 12.79 2.77
C ASP A 49 -7.66 12.79 3.86
N PHE A 50 -6.75 13.79 3.82
CA PHE A 50 -5.75 14.02 4.88
C PHE A 50 -6.19 15.07 5.91
N VAL A 51 -7.25 15.84 5.63
CA VAL A 51 -7.78 16.91 6.50
C VAL A 51 -9.01 16.42 7.26
N ASP A 52 -9.84 15.60 6.62
CA ASP A 52 -10.97 14.89 7.22
C ASP A 52 -10.74 13.39 7.01
N PRO A 53 -10.73 12.53 8.05
CA PRO A 53 -10.39 11.11 7.93
C PRO A 53 -11.40 10.25 7.15
N SER A 54 -12.20 10.83 6.25
CA SER A 54 -13.02 10.09 5.29
C SER A 54 -12.18 9.53 4.14
N ARG A 55 -11.11 8.76 4.43
CA ARG A 55 -10.27 8.17 3.39
C ARG A 55 -11.11 7.28 2.50
N THR A 56 -11.54 7.81 1.36
CA THR A 56 -12.32 7.07 0.37
C THR A 56 -11.43 6.17 -0.49
N THR A 57 -10.12 6.45 -0.45
CA THR A 57 -9.06 5.70 -1.11
C THR A 57 -7.77 5.81 -0.28
N ALA A 58 -6.88 4.81 -0.36
CA ALA A 58 -5.51 4.93 0.13
C ALA A 58 -4.56 5.56 -0.92
N TYR A 59 -4.91 5.43 -2.21
CA TYR A 59 -4.12 5.85 -3.36
C TYR A 59 -5.05 6.35 -4.47
N GLY A 60 -4.53 7.15 -5.40
CA GLY A 60 -5.21 7.48 -6.64
C GLY A 60 -5.58 6.25 -7.49
N LEU A 61 -6.38 6.50 -8.51
CA LEU A 61 -6.84 5.47 -9.45
C LEU A 61 -5.65 4.78 -10.13
N PRO A 62 -5.72 3.45 -10.31
CA PRO A 62 -4.70 2.72 -11.04
C PRO A 62 -4.80 3.00 -12.55
N VAL A 63 -3.65 3.12 -13.19
CA VAL A 63 -3.51 3.13 -14.65
C VAL A 63 -2.91 1.80 -15.07
N LEU A 64 -3.68 1.01 -15.83
CA LEU A 64 -3.26 -0.27 -16.39
C LEU A 64 -2.94 -0.09 -17.87
N ASN A 65 -1.68 -0.32 -18.27
CA ASN A 65 -1.24 -0.21 -19.67
C ASN A 65 -1.68 1.09 -20.35
N GLY A 66 -1.54 2.22 -19.63
CA GLY A 66 -1.92 3.56 -20.08
C GLY A 66 -3.42 3.88 -19.99
N LYS A 67 -4.27 2.96 -19.51
CA LYS A 67 -5.71 3.16 -19.35
C LYS A 67 -6.07 3.30 -17.88
N LYS A 68 -6.73 4.40 -17.51
CA LYS A 68 -7.28 4.57 -16.16
C LYS A 68 -8.34 3.51 -15.91
N VAL A 69 -8.25 2.85 -14.76
CA VAL A 69 -9.23 1.87 -14.31
C VAL A 69 -10.03 2.49 -13.18
N GLU A 70 -11.35 2.56 -13.37
CA GLU A 70 -12.24 3.01 -12.31
C GLU A 70 -12.31 1.95 -11.21
N VAL A 71 -12.09 2.37 -9.97
CA VAL A 71 -12.26 1.54 -8.79
C VAL A 71 -13.29 2.18 -7.89
N LYS A 72 -14.13 1.35 -7.27
CA LYS A 72 -15.12 1.83 -6.32
C LYS A 72 -14.39 2.41 -5.10
N THR A 73 -14.67 3.68 -4.80
CA THR A 73 -14.19 4.34 -3.59
C THR A 73 -15.16 4.07 -2.44
N TYR A 74 -14.62 3.89 -1.23
CA TYR A 74 -15.39 3.65 -0.01
C TYR A 74 -14.53 4.09 1.18
N ASP A 75 -15.16 4.41 2.31
CA ASP A 75 -14.42 4.68 3.54
C ASP A 75 -13.61 3.45 3.95
N VAL A 76 -12.29 3.54 3.80
CA VAL A 76 -11.39 2.40 4.02
C VAL A 76 -11.39 1.95 5.48
N PHE A 77 -11.57 2.88 6.44
CA PHE A 77 -11.60 2.55 7.85
C PHE A 77 -12.89 1.84 8.21
N GLN A 78 -14.02 2.36 7.71
CA GLN A 78 -15.32 1.73 7.92
C GLN A 78 -15.35 0.33 7.32
N GLU A 79 -14.80 0.15 6.11
CA GLU A 79 -14.80 -1.15 5.44
C GLU A 79 -13.81 -2.14 6.08
N GLU A 80 -12.63 -1.69 6.52
CA GLU A 80 -11.66 -2.52 7.22
C GLU A 80 -12.21 -3.03 8.56
N ILE A 81 -12.68 -2.11 9.42
CA ILE A 81 -13.25 -2.46 10.73
C ILE A 81 -14.54 -3.26 10.55
N GLY A 82 -15.41 -2.83 9.64
CA GLY A 82 -16.68 -3.48 9.37
C GLY A 82 -16.51 -4.90 8.83
N SER A 83 -15.53 -5.12 7.93
CA SER A 83 -15.25 -6.46 7.42
C SER A 83 -14.68 -7.39 8.47
N PHE A 84 -13.84 -6.86 9.38
CA PHE A 84 -13.34 -7.64 10.51
C PHE A 84 -14.49 -8.07 11.44
N ILE A 85 -15.39 -7.15 11.80
CA ILE A 85 -16.56 -7.47 12.65
C ILE A 85 -17.43 -8.53 11.98
N ARG A 86 -17.75 -8.37 10.69
CA ARG A 86 -18.55 -9.36 9.93
C ARG A 86 -17.90 -10.74 9.91
N ALA A 87 -16.58 -10.81 9.74
CA ALA A 87 -15.85 -12.07 9.75
C ALA A 87 -15.98 -12.78 11.12
N VAL A 88 -15.88 -12.02 12.23
CA VAL A 88 -16.08 -12.55 13.58
C VAL A 88 -17.52 -13.02 13.80
N GLU A 89 -18.52 -12.21 13.41
CA GLU A 89 -19.93 -12.54 13.58
C GLU A 89 -20.34 -13.80 12.81
N ARG A 90 -19.71 -14.05 11.66
CA ARG A 90 -20.07 -15.14 10.74
C ARG A 90 -19.17 -16.36 10.83
N ASP A 91 -18.14 -16.32 11.68
CA ASP A 91 -17.08 -17.33 11.73
C ASP A 91 -16.43 -17.55 10.34
N GLU A 92 -16.23 -16.46 9.61
CA GLU A 92 -15.63 -16.42 8.28
C GLU A 92 -14.15 -16.00 8.36
N PRO A 93 -13.32 -16.37 7.37
CA PRO A 93 -11.95 -15.86 7.28
C PRO A 93 -11.93 -14.33 7.19
N VAL A 94 -11.04 -13.70 7.96
CA VAL A 94 -10.80 -12.25 7.84
C VAL A 94 -10.21 -11.92 6.46
N PRO A 95 -10.57 -10.76 5.86
CA PRO A 95 -10.09 -10.39 4.51
C PRO A 95 -8.56 -10.29 4.39
N MET A 96 -7.89 -9.91 5.49
CA MET A 96 -6.44 -9.90 5.60
C MET A 96 -5.99 -10.99 6.57
N PRO A 97 -5.59 -12.18 6.08
CA PRO A 97 -5.10 -13.26 6.93
C PRO A 97 -3.94 -12.80 7.82
N PRO A 98 -3.93 -13.17 9.12
CA PRO A 98 -2.88 -12.76 10.07
C PRO A 98 -1.46 -13.13 9.61
N GLU A 99 -1.30 -14.21 8.85
CA GLU A 99 -0.02 -14.67 8.32
C GLU A 99 0.58 -13.68 7.31
N LEU A 100 -0.27 -12.99 6.54
CA LEU A 100 0.17 -11.93 5.63
C LEU A 100 0.64 -10.70 6.40
N ALA A 101 -0.10 -10.30 7.44
CA ALA A 101 0.31 -9.18 8.30
C ALA A 101 1.64 -9.48 9.03
N LEU A 102 1.81 -10.72 9.51
CA LEU A 102 3.05 -11.17 10.14
C LEU A 102 4.23 -11.18 9.16
N ARG A 103 4.00 -11.62 7.90
CA ARG A 103 5.01 -11.58 6.84
C ARG A 103 5.47 -10.14 6.58
N ASP A 104 4.53 -9.21 6.48
CA ASP A 104 4.82 -7.81 6.17
C ASP A 104 5.57 -7.13 7.33
N LEU A 105 5.17 -7.41 8.58
CA LEU A 105 5.90 -6.95 9.77
C LEU A 105 7.34 -7.47 9.80
N LYS A 106 7.56 -8.76 9.52
CA LYS A 106 8.91 -9.33 9.44
C LYS A 106 9.77 -8.64 8.39
N ALA A 107 9.22 -8.37 7.20
CA ALA A 107 9.93 -7.67 6.14
C ALA A 107 10.34 -6.24 6.56
N VAL A 108 9.46 -5.51 7.23
CA VAL A 108 9.77 -4.16 7.76
C VAL A 108 10.84 -4.22 8.85
N LEU A 109 10.76 -5.18 9.76
CA LEU A 109 11.78 -5.38 10.80
C LEU A 109 13.15 -5.77 10.21
N ASP A 110 13.17 -6.56 9.14
CA ASP A 110 14.40 -6.87 8.39
C ASP A 110 15.00 -5.60 7.77
N VAL A 111 14.17 -4.74 7.15
CA VAL A 111 14.62 -3.45 6.60
C VAL A 111 15.27 -2.58 7.69
N TYR A 112 14.62 -2.44 8.85
CA TYR A 112 15.19 -1.68 9.95
C TYR A 112 16.51 -2.26 10.46
N ARG A 113 16.57 -3.58 10.65
CA ARG A 113 17.78 -4.28 11.12
C ARG A 113 18.95 -4.09 10.17
N ILE A 114 18.71 -4.25 8.87
CA ILE A 114 19.72 -4.06 7.82
C ILE A 114 20.20 -2.60 7.76
N ALA A 115 19.29 -1.65 8.01
CA ALA A 115 19.63 -0.23 8.12
C ALA A 115 20.38 0.14 9.42
N GLY A 116 20.71 -0.84 10.27
CA GLY A 116 21.42 -0.63 11.54
C GLY A 116 20.54 -0.19 12.70
N TYR A 117 19.21 -0.21 12.55
CA TYR A 117 18.27 0.05 13.63
C TYR A 117 17.94 -1.26 14.37
N SER A 118 18.17 -1.28 15.68
CA SER A 118 17.72 -2.34 16.57
C SER A 118 16.71 -1.75 17.56
N PRO A 119 15.45 -2.20 17.56
CA PRO A 119 14.50 -1.77 18.58
C PRO A 119 15.04 -2.22 19.95
N ARG A 120 15.00 -1.31 20.93
CA ARG A 120 15.35 -1.60 22.32
C ARG A 120 14.28 -2.44 22.99
#